data_AF-A0A5S9R675-F1
#
_entry.id   AF-A0A5S9R675-F1
#
_cell.length_a   1.000
_cell.length_b   1.000
_cell.length_c   1.000
_cell.angle_alpha   90.00
_cell.angle_beta   90.00
_cell.angle_gamma   90.00
#
_symmetry.space_group_name_H-M   'P 1'
#
loop_
_entity.id
_entity.type
_entity.pdbx_description
1 polymer ?
#
loop_
_entity_poly.entity_id
_entity_poly.type
_entity_poly.pdbx_seq_one_letter_code
_entity_poly.pdbx_strand_id
1 'polypeptide(L)'
;MPEVLIDLSDGGVATLTLNRPHRKNGITKTLVDEAIDALQLLGAGTDCRVLVLTGAGRAFCSGMDLSEPIAPDEVTFMRRVGQLCRAGTCGGSGGDGADQPLRAGSRSG
;
A
#
# COMPACT_ATOMS: atom_id res chain seq x y z
N MET A 1 -13.35 -4.96 -5.15
CA MET A 1 -12.80 -5.28 -3.82
C MET A 1 -11.38 -4.75 -3.83
N PRO A 2 -10.90 -4.09 -2.77
CA PRO A 2 -9.56 -3.52 -2.77
C PRO A 2 -8.50 -4.64 -2.89
N GLU A 3 -7.55 -4.43 -3.79
CA GLU A 3 -6.40 -5.31 -4.02
C GLU A 3 -5.25 -4.99 -3.05
N VAL A 4 -5.32 -3.87 -2.33
CA VAL A 4 -4.39 -3.48 -1.26
C VAL A 4 -5.16 -3.11 0.01
N LEU A 5 -4.63 -3.55 1.17
CA LEU A 5 -5.10 -3.14 2.49
C LEU A 5 -3.99 -2.43 3.25
N ILE A 6 -4.35 -1.48 4.10
CA ILE A 6 -3.42 -0.73 4.95
C ILE A 6 -3.90 -0.77 6.39
N ASP A 7 -2.98 -1.04 7.30
CA ASP A 7 -3.18 -0.91 8.75
C ASP A 7 -2.05 -0.05 9.32
N LEU A 8 -2.36 0.99 10.09
CA LEU A 8 -1.37 1.84 10.75
C LEU A 8 -1.51 1.65 12.27
N SER A 9 -0.47 1.11 12.89
CA SER A 9 -0.41 0.93 14.35
C SER A 9 0.12 2.19 15.03
N ASP A 10 -0.30 2.42 16.29
CA ASP A 10 0.09 3.58 17.13
C ASP A 10 1.61 3.76 17.29
N GLY A 11 2.41 2.71 17.06
CA GLY A 11 3.87 2.76 17.07
C GLY A 11 4.51 3.33 15.79
N GLY A 12 3.72 3.81 14.83
CA GLY A 12 4.21 4.27 13.53
C GLY A 12 4.62 3.13 12.59
N VAL A 13 4.04 1.94 12.76
CA VAL A 13 4.25 0.79 11.87
C VAL A 13 3.04 0.67 10.95
N ALA A 14 3.23 0.89 9.66
CA ALA A 14 2.22 0.66 8.64
C ALA A 14 2.40 -0.74 8.04
N THR A 15 1.33 -1.50 7.93
CA THR A 15 1.30 -2.79 7.23
C THR A 15 0.48 -2.66 5.95
N LEU A 16 1.14 -2.79 4.80
CA LEU A 16 0.51 -2.84 3.48
C LEU A 16 0.38 -4.31 3.06
N THR A 17 -0.85 -4.76 2.86
CA THR A 17 -1.16 -6.15 2.50
C THR A 17 -1.66 -6.22 1.06
N LEU A 18 -0.98 -6.98 0.22
CA LEU A 18 -1.47 -7.36 -1.11
C LEU A 18 -2.61 -8.37 -0.96
N ASN A 19 -3.80 -8.05 -1.44
CA ASN A 19 -5.05 -8.73 -1.12
C ASN A 19 -5.66 -9.45 -2.34
N ARG A 20 -4.85 -10.27 -3.04
CA ARG A 20 -5.32 -11.17 -4.11
C ARG A 20 -4.88 -12.62 -3.87
N PRO A 21 -5.27 -13.24 -2.75
CA PRO A 21 -4.75 -14.55 -2.34
C PRO A 21 -5.05 -15.67 -3.36
N HIS A 22 -6.18 -15.57 -4.06
CA HIS A 22 -6.61 -16.50 -5.11
C HIS A 22 -5.68 -16.52 -6.34
N ARG A 23 -4.91 -15.44 -6.56
CA ARG A 23 -3.90 -15.31 -7.62
C ARG A 23 -2.49 -15.18 -7.04
N LYS A 24 -2.26 -15.65 -5.81
CA LYS A 24 -0.97 -15.54 -5.10
C LYS A 24 -0.42 -14.10 -5.09
N ASN A 25 -1.32 -13.12 -5.02
CA ASN A 25 -1.01 -11.69 -5.03
C ASN A 25 -0.24 -11.24 -6.28
N GLY A 26 -0.58 -11.80 -7.45
CA GLY A 26 -0.02 -11.38 -8.74
C GLY A 26 -0.24 -9.89 -8.99
N ILE A 27 0.84 -9.23 -9.45
CA ILE A 27 0.90 -7.79 -9.70
C ILE A 27 0.08 -7.47 -10.95
N THR A 28 -0.87 -6.58 -10.78
CA THR A 28 -1.77 -6.02 -11.79
C THR A 28 -1.67 -4.52 -11.75
N LYS A 29 -2.17 -3.84 -12.79
CA LYS A 29 -2.17 -2.38 -12.81
C LYS A 29 -2.92 -1.80 -11.60
N THR A 30 -4.11 -2.34 -11.30
CA THR A 30 -4.93 -1.89 -10.17
C THR A 30 -4.21 -2.04 -8.84
N LEU A 31 -3.55 -3.18 -8.59
CA LEU A 31 -2.76 -3.38 -7.37
C LEU A 31 -1.60 -2.37 -7.26
N VAL A 32 -0.92 -2.08 -8.38
CA VAL A 32 0.15 -1.08 -8.41
C VAL A 32 -0.37 0.32 -8.10
N ASP A 33 -1.47 0.72 -8.75
CA ASP A 33 -2.09 2.02 -8.54
C ASP A 33 -2.53 2.18 -7.07
N GLU A 34 -3.26 1.20 -6.52
CA GLU A 34 -3.69 1.22 -5.12
C GLU A 34 -2.50 1.23 -4.14
N ALA A 35 -1.43 0.49 -4.44
CA ALA A 35 -0.24 0.50 -3.60
C ALA A 35 0.49 1.84 -3.66
N ILE A 36 0.56 2.49 -4.82
CA ILE A 36 1.17 3.82 -4.96
C ILE A 36 0.38 4.85 -4.15
N ASP A 37 -0.96 4.82 -4.21
CA ASP A 37 -1.82 5.72 -3.45
C ASP A 37 -1.66 5.51 -1.95
N ALA A 38 -1.62 4.25 -1.51
CA ALA A 38 -1.33 3.87 -0.12
C ALA A 38 0.00 4.45 0.38
N LEU A 39 1.04 4.31 -0.43
CA LEU A 39 2.38 4.79 -0.10
C LEU A 39 2.47 6.32 -0.06
N GLN A 40 1.78 7.00 -0.98
CA GLN A 40 1.70 8.47 -0.97
C GLN A 40 1.00 8.97 0.29
N LEU A 41 -0.10 8.32 0.70
CA LEU A 41 -0.80 8.67 1.93
C LEU A 41 0.11 8.53 3.15
N LEU A 42 0.86 7.42 3.23
CA LEU A 42 1.78 7.20 4.34
C LEU A 42 2.92 8.23 4.37
N GLY A 43 3.44 8.62 3.19
CA GLY A 43 4.50 9.62 3.08
C GLY A 43 4.07 11.07 3.30
N ALA A 44 2.77 11.38 3.18
CA ALA A 44 2.25 12.75 3.17
C ALA A 44 1.83 13.31 4.55
N GLY A 45 2.22 12.68 5.66
CA GLY A 45 1.96 13.21 7.00
C GLY A 45 1.43 12.21 8.02
N THR A 46 1.55 10.90 7.78
CA THR A 46 1.34 9.92 8.86
C THR A 46 2.60 9.77 9.71
N ASP A 47 2.44 9.43 10.99
CA ASP A 47 3.53 9.03 11.88
C ASP A 47 4.19 7.68 11.48
N CYS A 48 4.02 7.24 10.23
CA CYS A 48 4.58 6.01 9.69
C CYS A 48 6.11 6.12 9.61
N ARG A 49 6.78 5.40 10.49
CA ARG A 49 8.24 5.25 10.57
C ARG A 49 8.73 3.99 9.87
N VAL A 50 7.91 2.96 9.85
CA VAL A 50 8.25 1.64 9.30
C VAL A 50 7.09 1.14 8.45
N LEU A 51 7.39 0.68 7.24
CA LEU A 51 6.43 0.01 6.37
C LEU A 51 6.75 -1.49 6.30
N VAL A 52 5.79 -2.32 6.68
CA VAL A 52 5.77 -3.75 6.45
C VAL A 52 4.95 -4.02 5.19
N LEU A 53 5.58 -4.59 4.18
CA LEU A 53 4.89 -5.07 2.99
C LEU A 53 4.66 -6.58 3.11
N THR A 54 3.42 -7.03 2.98
CA THR A 54 3.06 -8.45 3.08
C THR A 54 1.98 -8.84 2.07
N GLY A 55 1.73 -10.14 1.92
CA GLY A 55 0.69 -10.69 1.06
C GLY A 55 -0.36 -11.44 1.88
N ALA A 56 -1.63 -11.30 1.51
CA ALA A 56 -2.71 -12.05 2.10
C ALA A 56 -2.59 -13.55 1.74
N GLY A 57 -2.94 -14.41 2.69
CA GLY A 57 -2.95 -15.86 2.49
C GLY A 57 -1.57 -16.49 2.63
N ARG A 58 -1.19 -17.37 1.68
CA ARG A 58 -0.03 -18.27 1.81
C ARG A 58 1.22 -17.81 1.05
N ALA A 59 1.12 -16.73 0.28
CA ALA A 59 2.21 -16.25 -0.57
C ALA A 59 2.35 -14.74 -0.43
N PHE A 60 3.57 -14.25 -0.51
CA PHE A 60 3.83 -12.81 -0.59
C PHE A 60 3.29 -12.25 -1.92
N CYS A 61 3.91 -12.64 -3.04
CA CYS A 61 3.56 -12.23 -4.40
C CYS A 61 4.17 -13.22 -5.40
N SER A 62 3.47 -13.57 -6.47
CA SER A 62 3.98 -14.41 -7.56
C SER A 62 4.71 -13.63 -8.67
N GLY A 63 4.86 -12.31 -8.53
CA GLY A 63 5.38 -11.43 -9.58
C GLY A 63 4.28 -10.89 -10.50
N MET A 64 4.63 -10.49 -11.72
CA MET A 64 3.65 -9.98 -12.70
C MET A 64 2.59 -11.03 -13.02
N ASP A 65 1.32 -10.63 -12.98
CA ASP A 65 0.22 -11.49 -13.42
C ASP A 65 0.17 -11.49 -14.95
N LEU A 66 0.74 -12.54 -15.56
CA LEU A 66 0.81 -12.71 -17.02
C LEU A 66 -0.57 -12.88 -17.70
N SER A 67 -1.65 -12.92 -16.93
CA SER A 67 -3.02 -12.94 -17.48
C SER A 67 -3.57 -11.54 -17.73
N GLU A 68 -2.88 -10.48 -17.28
CA GLU A 68 -3.19 -9.10 -17.66
C GLU A 68 -2.25 -8.61 -18.77
N PRO A 69 -2.74 -7.73 -19.67
CA PRO A 69 -1.89 -7.11 -20.67
C PRO A 69 -0.85 -6.21 -20.01
N ILE A 70 0.43 -6.54 -20.19
CA ILE A 70 1.57 -5.78 -19.70
C ILE A 70 1.51 -4.36 -20.27
N ALA A 71 1.15 -3.40 -19.43
CA ALA A 71 1.24 -1.99 -19.79
C ALA A 71 2.71 -1.54 -19.70
N PRO A 72 3.19 -0.69 -20.63
CA PRO A 72 4.59 -0.30 -20.71
C PRO A 72 5.13 0.45 -19.46
N ASP A 73 4.28 0.80 -18.49
CA ASP A 73 4.63 1.50 -17.24
C ASP A 73 4.78 0.60 -15.99
N GLU A 74 4.65 -0.72 -16.08
CA GLU A 74 4.68 -1.66 -14.93
C GLU A 74 5.98 -1.68 -14.10
N VAL A 75 7.08 -1.09 -14.61
CA VAL A 75 8.34 -0.91 -13.88
C VAL A 75 8.22 0.13 -12.74
N THR A 76 7.10 0.85 -12.66
CA THR A 76 6.86 1.94 -11.69
C THR A 76 6.80 1.43 -10.25
N PHE A 77 6.23 0.26 -9.98
CA PHE A 77 6.02 -0.25 -8.61
C PHE A 77 7.33 -0.45 -7.84
N MET A 78 8.25 -1.26 -8.38
CA MET A 78 9.55 -1.54 -7.75
C MET A 78 10.41 -0.27 -7.61
N ARG A 79 10.34 0.63 -8.59
CA ARG A 79 11.09 1.89 -8.55
C ARG A 79 10.57 2.83 -7.46
N ARG A 80 9.27 2.84 -7.20
CA ARG A 80 8.64 3.78 -6.25
C ARG A 80 8.76 3.32 -4.80
N VAL A 81 8.68 2.01 -4.53
CA VAL A 81 9.01 1.44 -3.21
C VAL A 81 10.41 1.88 -2.76
N GLY A 82 11.39 1.84 -3.67
CA GLY A 82 12.76 2.31 -3.39
C GLY A 82 12.89 3.83 -3.12
N GLN A 83 11.92 4.64 -3.57
CA GLN A 83 11.93 6.10 -3.36
C GLN A 83 11.40 6.50 -1.98
N LEU A 84 10.53 5.70 -1.36
CA LEU A 84 10.00 6.01 -0.02
C LEU A 84 11.06 5.91 1.08
N CYS A 85 12.03 5.00 0.94
CA CYS A 85 13.16 4.94 1.88
C CYS A 85 14.06 6.19 1.85
N ARG A 86 13.97 7.05 0.82
CA ARG A 86 14.73 8.33 0.76
C ARG A 86 13.91 9.55 1.20
N ALA A 87 12.59 9.48 1.20
CA ALA A 87 11.73 10.59 1.60
C ALA A 87 11.55 10.69 3.13
N GLY A 88 12.01 9.71 3.89
CA GLY A 88 12.02 9.70 5.36
C GLY A 88 13.03 10.64 6.01
N THR A 89 13.23 11.85 5.48
CA THR A 89 13.82 12.93 6.29
C THR A 89 12.74 13.37 7.27
N CYS A 90 12.84 12.84 8.48
CA CYS A 90 12.20 13.35 9.68
C CYS A 90 12.39 14.87 9.78
N GLY A 91 11.40 15.63 9.32
CA GLY A 91 11.27 17.06 9.51
C GLY A 91 10.00 17.32 10.28
N GLY A 92 10.13 17.45 11.60
CA GLY A 92 9.00 17.71 12.49
C GLY A 92 8.42 19.12 12.33
N SER A 93 7.09 19.19 12.36
CA SER A 93 6.24 20.28 12.88
C SER A 93 4.81 19.87 12.48
N GLY A 94 4.02 19.28 13.37
CA GLY A 94 3.29 20.00 14.42
C GLY A 94 1.92 20.45 13.87
N GLY A 95 0.83 19.98 14.50
CA GLY A 95 -0.51 20.54 14.28
C GLY A 95 -1.63 19.51 14.10
N ASP A 96 -2.14 19.02 15.23
CA ASP A 96 -3.56 18.95 15.59
C ASP A 96 -4.61 18.54 14.53
N GLY A 97 -5.18 17.35 14.75
CA GLY A 97 -6.63 17.16 14.73
C GLY A 97 -7.27 16.75 13.40
N ALA A 98 -7.56 15.45 13.28
CA ALA A 98 -8.91 14.96 12.97
C ALA A 98 -8.93 13.42 13.01
N ASP A 99 -9.39 12.91 14.15
CA ASP A 99 -9.94 11.57 14.32
C ASP A 99 -11.12 11.37 13.35
N GLN A 100 -10.87 10.73 12.21
CA GLN A 100 -11.91 10.17 11.36
C GLN A 100 -11.53 8.73 10.97
N PRO A 101 -12.38 7.72 11.27
CA PRO A 101 -12.18 6.38 10.75
C PRO A 101 -12.45 6.38 9.24
N LEU A 102 -11.39 6.24 8.43
CA LEU A 102 -11.50 6.23 6.97
C LEU A 102 -12.16 4.90 6.52
N ARG A 103 -13.41 5.04 6.08
CA ARG A 103 -14.45 4.03 5.84
C ARG A 103 -14.02 2.62 5.42
N ALA A 104 -14.46 1.68 6.26
CA ALA A 104 -14.87 0.32 5.90
C ALA A 104 -15.99 0.32 4.84
N GLY A 105 -15.91 -0.64 3.92
CA GLY A 105 -16.87 -0.85 2.83
C GLY A 105 -18.31 -1.01 3.32
N SER A 106 -19.22 -0.34 2.61
CA SER A 106 -20.67 -0.42 2.77
C SER A 106 -21.18 -1.86 2.60
N ARG A 107 -21.83 -2.40 3.64
CA ARG A 107 -22.78 -3.51 3.49
C ARG A 107 -24.16 -2.92 3.19
N SER A 108 -24.62 -3.09 1.97
CA SER A 108 -26.02 -2.95 1.58
C SER A 108 -26.78 -4.22 2.00
N GLY A 109 -27.87 -4.04 2.75
CA GLY A 109 -28.95 -5.01 2.86
C GLY A 109 -29.98 -4.83 1.75
#